data_AF-A0A2S6GQM3-F1
#
_entry.id   AF-A0A2S6GQM3-F1
#
_cell.length_a   1.000
_cell.length_b   1.000
_cell.length_c   1.000
_cell.angle_alpha   90.00
_cell.angle_beta   90.00
_cell.angle_gamma   90.00
#
_symmetry.space_group_name_H-M   'P 1'
#
loop_
_entity.id
_entity.type
_entity.pdbx_description
1 polymer ?
#
loop_
_entity_poly.entity_id
_entity_poly.type
_entity_poly.pdbx_seq_one_letter_code
_entity_poly.pdbx_strand_id
1 'polypeptide(L)'
;MTSANPTPQDWRRQLTEAFEVFLGGPLSDHAPDADYAVYLEGNLIHEVGFDRDPAWIRPSALSGAEPVVWDVPLFDDSDTPSTFDAARSIYEIHGVDPAAHPAFLADLAEVAFQDSLLRGADLAVLVDRHGIDLTDPAWADHWYVTYTRLTTDGTLFDAMRVALAIGDGPESLLDVDAEPEEEMAEQLEAVEHEGLRAHLGFFCTEGDEGMIFLGDEWAGGKFLVDEGCAPIAHWEEGQSQVELTVVRLSESVAGPRPVAEVG
;
A
#
# COMPACT_ATOMS: atom_id res chain seq x y z
N MET A 1 31.27 -22.35 1.63
CA MET A 1 31.85 -21.09 2.14
C MET A 1 30.70 -20.35 2.76
N THR A 2 30.71 -20.17 4.08
CA THR A 2 29.64 -19.45 4.79
C THR A 2 29.73 -17.99 4.35
N SER A 3 28.84 -17.56 3.46
CA SER A 3 28.71 -16.14 3.15
C SER A 3 28.33 -15.45 4.45
N ALA A 4 29.13 -14.48 4.88
CA ALA A 4 28.78 -13.67 6.06
C ALA A 4 27.49 -12.91 5.73
N ASN A 5 26.54 -12.86 6.67
CA ASN A 5 25.32 -12.06 6.48
C ASN A 5 25.72 -10.61 6.13
N PRO A 6 25.04 -9.99 5.15
CA PRO A 6 25.34 -8.62 4.75
C PRO A 6 25.12 -7.67 5.93
N THR A 7 25.90 -6.59 5.99
CA THR A 7 25.60 -5.52 6.94
C THR A 7 24.31 -4.81 6.52
N PRO A 8 23.61 -4.11 7.43
CA PRO A 8 22.40 -3.35 7.06
C PRO A 8 22.65 -2.31 5.95
N GLN A 9 23.84 -1.72 5.89
CA GLN A 9 24.22 -0.78 4.83
C GLN A 9 24.43 -1.49 3.49
N ASP A 10 25.06 -2.66 3.50
CA ASP A 10 25.24 -3.46 2.29
C ASP A 10 23.90 -3.98 1.76
N TRP A 11 22.98 -4.34 2.65
CA TRP A 11 21.64 -4.79 2.28
C TRP A 11 20.82 -3.66 1.66
N ARG A 12 20.79 -2.49 2.30
CA ARG A 12 20.12 -1.30 1.74
C ARG A 12 20.66 -0.94 0.35
N ARG A 13 21.98 -1.02 0.14
CA ARG A 13 22.60 -0.78 -1.17
C ARG A 13 22.11 -1.80 -2.21
N GLN A 14 22.12 -3.09 -1.89
CA GLN A 14 21.65 -4.14 -2.79
C GLN A 14 20.17 -3.97 -3.16
N LEU A 15 19.32 -3.63 -2.17
CA LEU A 15 17.92 -3.32 -2.43
C LEU A 15 17.74 -2.09 -3.33
N THR A 16 18.55 -1.05 -3.11
CA THR A 16 18.52 0.15 -3.98
C THR A 16 18.82 -0.25 -5.41
N GLU A 17 19.93 -0.97 -5.66
CA GLU A 17 20.33 -1.42 -6.99
C GLU A 17 19.26 -2.31 -7.64
N ALA A 18 18.61 -3.18 -6.86
CA ALA A 18 17.53 -4.03 -7.35
C ALA A 18 16.25 -3.24 -7.68
N PHE A 19 15.87 -2.24 -6.88
CA PHE A 19 14.72 -1.40 -7.19
C PHE A 19 14.96 -0.54 -8.44
N GLU A 20 16.20 -0.11 -8.67
CA GLU A 20 16.59 0.61 -9.90
C GLU A 20 16.38 -0.22 -11.17
N VAL A 21 16.42 -1.56 -11.06
CA VAL A 21 16.07 -2.47 -12.17
C VAL A 21 14.59 -2.32 -12.53
N PHE A 22 13.68 -2.46 -11.55
CA PHE A 22 12.24 -2.30 -11.77
C PHE A 22 11.87 -0.91 -12.30
N LEU A 23 12.53 0.13 -11.78
CA LEU A 23 12.25 1.52 -12.16
C LEU A 23 12.91 1.91 -13.50
N GLY A 24 13.78 1.06 -14.07
CA GLY A 24 14.53 1.36 -15.29
C GLY A 24 15.50 2.52 -15.16
N GLY A 25 15.86 2.92 -13.94
CA GLY A 25 16.69 4.09 -13.67
C GLY A 25 16.98 4.33 -12.17
N PRO A 26 17.87 5.29 -11.85
CA PRO A 26 18.28 5.57 -10.48
C PRO A 26 17.13 5.98 -9.56
N LEU A 27 17.11 5.50 -8.31
CA LEU A 27 16.10 5.91 -7.32
C LEU A 27 16.13 7.43 -7.07
N SER A 28 17.29 8.06 -7.27
CA SER A 28 17.50 9.50 -7.11
C SER A 28 16.79 10.37 -8.15
N ASP A 29 16.31 9.79 -9.25
CA ASP A 29 15.57 10.52 -10.27
C ASP A 29 14.14 10.85 -9.81
N HIS A 30 13.68 10.19 -8.73
CA HIS A 30 12.43 10.46 -8.07
C HIS A 30 12.60 11.51 -6.96
N ALA A 31 11.56 12.34 -6.78
CA ALA A 31 11.59 13.43 -5.80
C ALA A 31 11.76 12.86 -4.37
N PRO A 32 12.86 13.17 -3.67
CA PRO A 32 13.17 12.59 -2.35
C PRO A 32 12.28 13.15 -1.24
N ASP A 33 11.63 14.28 -1.50
CA ASP A 33 10.73 14.98 -0.61
C ASP A 33 9.26 14.78 -0.99
N ALA A 34 8.93 13.90 -1.95
CA ALA A 34 7.55 13.50 -2.23
C ALA A 34 7.09 12.38 -1.28
N ASP A 35 5.78 12.26 -1.10
CA ASP A 35 5.17 11.20 -0.30
C ASP A 35 4.83 10.00 -1.21
N TYR A 36 5.35 8.83 -0.87
CA TYR A 36 5.08 7.58 -1.57
C TYR A 36 4.23 6.66 -0.69
N ALA A 37 3.40 5.85 -1.31
CA ALA A 37 2.53 4.89 -0.66
C ALA A 37 2.52 3.57 -1.42
N VAL A 38 2.14 2.50 -0.72
CA VAL A 38 1.77 1.23 -1.33
C VAL A 38 0.30 0.99 -1.05
N TYR A 39 -0.47 0.77 -2.10
CA TYR A 39 -1.85 0.30 -1.99
C TYR A 39 -1.91 -1.19 -2.28
N LEU A 40 -2.63 -1.91 -1.43
CA LEU A 40 -3.04 -3.28 -1.68
C LEU A 40 -4.48 -3.24 -2.19
N GLU A 41 -4.68 -3.83 -3.35
CA GLU A 41 -5.95 -3.94 -4.07
C GLU A 41 -6.17 -5.41 -4.50
N GLY A 42 -7.04 -5.62 -5.48
CA GLY A 42 -7.47 -6.94 -5.92
C GLY A 42 -8.74 -7.41 -5.23
N ASN A 43 -9.31 -8.49 -5.75
CA ASN A 43 -10.61 -9.00 -5.33
C ASN A 43 -10.58 -9.64 -3.94
N LEU A 44 -9.42 -10.13 -3.47
CA LEU A 44 -9.31 -10.87 -2.21
C LEU A 44 -9.81 -10.06 -1.01
N ILE A 45 -9.41 -8.78 -0.91
CA ILE A 45 -9.82 -7.88 0.18
C ILE A 45 -11.36 -7.80 0.24
N HIS A 46 -12.01 -7.68 -0.91
CA HIS A 46 -13.45 -7.55 -1.00
C HIS A 46 -14.15 -8.89 -0.71
N GLU A 47 -13.65 -9.99 -1.27
CA GLU A 47 -14.23 -11.34 -1.13
C GLU A 47 -14.30 -11.79 0.33
N VAL A 48 -13.28 -11.49 1.11
CA VAL A 48 -13.23 -11.81 2.54
C VAL A 48 -13.83 -10.72 3.43
N GLY A 49 -14.26 -9.60 2.84
CA GLY A 49 -14.85 -8.45 3.53
C GLY A 49 -13.86 -7.67 4.40
N PHE A 50 -12.56 -7.74 4.11
CA PHE A 50 -11.55 -7.03 4.87
C PHE A 50 -11.66 -5.51 4.69
N ASP A 51 -12.15 -5.03 3.55
CA ASP A 51 -12.48 -3.61 3.28
C ASP A 51 -13.56 -3.02 4.22
N ARG A 52 -14.28 -3.87 4.95
CA ARG A 52 -15.34 -3.50 5.91
C ARG A 52 -15.06 -4.02 7.33
N ASP A 53 -13.87 -4.55 7.60
CA ASP A 53 -13.54 -5.07 8.92
C ASP A 53 -13.58 -3.93 9.97
N PRO A 54 -14.28 -4.09 11.12
CA PRO A 54 -14.32 -3.08 12.18
C PRO A 54 -12.94 -2.64 12.70
N ALA A 55 -11.88 -3.43 12.47
CA ALA A 55 -10.53 -3.07 12.80
C ALA A 55 -10.09 -1.74 12.16
N TRP A 56 -10.60 -1.41 10.96
CA TRP A 56 -10.32 -0.19 10.20
C TRP A 56 -10.88 1.08 10.83
N ILE A 57 -11.98 0.98 11.57
CA ILE A 57 -12.69 2.14 12.14
C ILE A 57 -12.46 2.29 13.64
N ARG A 58 -11.55 1.49 14.22
CA ARG A 58 -11.12 1.68 15.61
C ARG A 58 -10.54 3.09 15.77
N PRO A 59 -10.86 3.83 16.85
CA PRO A 59 -10.32 5.18 17.05
C PRO A 59 -8.78 5.24 17.04
N SER A 60 -8.09 4.23 17.57
CA SER A 60 -6.62 4.13 17.51
C SER A 60 -6.09 3.92 16.09
N ALA A 61 -6.81 3.18 15.26
CA ALA A 61 -6.46 2.96 13.86
C ALA A 61 -6.66 4.22 13.02
N LEU A 62 -7.84 4.85 13.10
CA LEU A 62 -8.16 6.05 12.34
C LEU A 62 -7.29 7.27 12.71
N SER A 63 -6.79 7.33 13.96
CA SER A 63 -5.84 8.35 14.38
C SER A 63 -4.38 8.04 14.03
N GLY A 64 -4.09 6.83 13.54
CA GLY A 64 -2.75 6.37 13.17
C GLY A 64 -1.90 5.96 14.38
N ALA A 65 -2.51 5.82 15.56
CA ALA A 65 -1.82 5.39 16.76
C ALA A 65 -1.49 3.88 16.74
N GLU A 66 -2.29 3.09 16.04
CA GLU A 66 -2.08 1.65 15.87
C GLU A 66 -2.35 1.25 14.42
N PRO A 67 -1.57 0.32 13.83
CA PRO A 67 -1.89 -0.21 12.52
C PRO A 67 -3.10 -1.15 12.58
N VAL A 68 -3.73 -1.35 11.44
CA VAL A 68 -4.60 -2.51 11.21
C VAL A 68 -3.71 -3.68 10.81
N VAL A 69 -3.93 -4.84 11.41
CA VAL A 69 -3.15 -6.05 11.12
C VAL A 69 -4.07 -7.05 10.45
N TRP A 70 -3.62 -7.62 9.35
CA TRP A 70 -4.31 -8.72 8.69
C TRP A 70 -3.48 -9.99 8.84
N ASP A 71 -4.03 -10.94 9.62
CA ASP A 71 -3.36 -12.21 9.94
C ASP A 71 -3.47 -13.24 8.80
N VAL A 72 -3.97 -12.84 7.63
CA VAL A 72 -3.97 -13.65 6.42
C VAL A 72 -2.69 -13.32 5.64
N PRO A 73 -1.79 -14.31 5.41
CA PRO A 73 -0.64 -14.11 4.55
C PRO A 73 -1.09 -13.66 3.15
N LEU A 74 -0.45 -12.62 2.61
CA LEU A 74 -0.67 -12.21 1.22
C LEU A 74 -0.04 -13.20 0.24
N PHE A 75 1.02 -13.89 0.68
CA PHE A 75 1.77 -14.86 -0.09
C PHE A 75 1.92 -16.12 0.76
N ASP A 76 1.75 -17.29 0.14
CA ASP A 76 1.73 -18.59 0.84
C ASP A 76 3.00 -18.85 1.67
N ASP A 77 4.15 -18.35 1.22
CA ASP A 77 5.46 -18.52 1.88
C ASP A 77 5.81 -17.36 2.85
N SER A 78 4.87 -16.47 3.16
CA SER A 78 5.05 -15.40 4.14
C SER A 78 4.44 -15.77 5.50
N ASP A 79 5.26 -15.79 6.55
CA ASP A 79 4.80 -15.87 7.94
C ASP A 79 4.54 -14.49 8.57
N THR A 80 4.78 -13.40 7.83
CA THR A 80 4.68 -12.03 8.37
C THR A 80 3.30 -11.43 8.07
N PRO A 81 2.51 -11.07 9.10
CA PRO A 81 1.23 -10.38 8.89
C PRO A 81 1.41 -9.04 8.18
N SER A 82 0.47 -8.72 7.30
CA SER A 82 0.45 -7.41 6.66
C SER A 82 -0.10 -6.36 7.60
N THR A 83 0.52 -5.18 7.58
CA THR A 83 0.12 -4.06 8.42
C THR A 83 -0.30 -2.86 7.57
N PHE A 84 -1.39 -2.23 7.95
CA PHE A 84 -2.03 -1.17 7.20
C PHE A 84 -2.15 0.11 8.03
N ASP A 85 -1.95 1.24 7.36
CA ASP A 85 -2.14 2.57 7.91
C ASP A 85 -3.58 3.03 7.65
N ALA A 86 -4.48 2.74 8.59
CA ALA A 86 -5.89 3.14 8.48
C ALA A 86 -6.05 4.67 8.40
N ALA A 87 -5.25 5.44 9.14
CA ALA A 87 -5.33 6.90 9.11
C ALA A 87 -5.03 7.47 7.71
N ARG A 88 -4.14 6.83 6.95
CA ARG A 88 -3.76 7.24 5.59
C ARG A 88 -4.38 6.40 4.47
N SER A 89 -5.19 5.39 4.80
CA SER A 89 -6.02 4.68 3.85
C SER A 89 -7.20 5.55 3.43
N ILE A 90 -7.79 5.24 2.28
CA ILE A 90 -8.87 6.03 1.69
C ILE A 90 -10.18 5.29 1.88
N TYR A 91 -11.14 5.98 2.48
CA TYR A 91 -12.48 5.49 2.74
C TYR A 91 -13.46 6.14 1.77
N GLU A 92 -14.51 5.42 1.41
CA GLU A 92 -15.69 6.02 0.81
C GLU A 92 -16.84 5.95 1.81
N ILE A 93 -17.49 7.10 2.05
CA ILE A 93 -18.76 7.18 2.78
C ILE A 93 -19.90 7.27 1.77
N HIS A 94 -20.90 6.40 1.89
CA HIS A 94 -21.97 6.32 0.89
C HIS A 94 -23.33 5.96 1.51
N GLY A 95 -24.40 6.20 0.77
CA GLY A 95 -25.76 5.77 1.15
C GLY A 95 -26.37 6.46 2.38
N VAL A 96 -25.69 7.45 2.97
CA VAL A 96 -26.17 8.18 4.16
C VAL A 96 -27.34 9.08 3.79
N ASP A 97 -28.44 9.02 4.55
CA ASP A 97 -29.62 9.86 4.34
C ASP A 97 -29.32 11.34 4.64
N PRO A 98 -29.38 12.24 3.63
CA PRO A 98 -29.11 13.66 3.84
C PRO A 98 -30.12 14.36 4.75
N ALA A 99 -31.35 13.84 4.88
CA ALA A 99 -32.34 14.40 5.79
C ALA A 99 -32.02 14.07 7.26
N ALA A 100 -31.38 12.94 7.51
CA ALA A 100 -30.98 12.50 8.85
C ALA A 100 -29.64 13.12 9.29
N HIS A 101 -28.68 13.27 8.37
CA HIS A 101 -27.31 13.71 8.69
C HIS A 101 -26.81 14.91 7.84
N PRO A 102 -27.57 16.02 7.72
CA PRO A 102 -27.22 17.11 6.81
C PRO A 102 -25.91 17.81 7.17
N ALA A 103 -25.61 17.98 8.47
CA ALA A 103 -24.38 18.65 8.91
C ALA A 103 -23.13 17.79 8.68
N PHE A 104 -23.22 16.48 8.92
CA PHE A 104 -22.14 15.54 8.66
C PHE A 104 -21.79 15.49 7.17
N LEU A 105 -22.80 15.42 6.29
CA LEU A 105 -22.56 15.41 4.84
C LEU A 105 -21.99 16.73 4.32
N ALA A 106 -22.35 17.86 4.92
CA ALA A 106 -21.75 19.14 4.57
C ALA A 106 -20.26 19.18 4.93
N ASP A 107 -19.90 18.77 6.15
CA ASP A 107 -18.50 18.71 6.59
C ASP A 107 -17.70 17.64 5.81
N LEU A 108 -18.32 16.51 5.46
CA LEU A 108 -17.71 15.47 4.61
C LEU A 108 -17.30 16.06 3.26
N ALA A 109 -18.20 16.80 2.61
CA ALA A 109 -17.93 17.43 1.32
C ALA A 109 -16.83 18.51 1.37
N GLU A 110 -16.52 19.06 2.55
CA GLU A 110 -15.42 20.02 2.72
C GLU A 110 -14.04 19.34 2.84
N VAL A 111 -13.98 18.11 3.35
CA VAL A 111 -12.71 17.39 3.57
C VAL A 111 -12.43 16.32 2.52
N ALA A 112 -13.46 15.83 1.83
CA ALA A 112 -13.29 14.88 0.74
C ALA A 112 -12.51 15.54 -0.40
N PHE A 113 -11.48 14.85 -0.90
CA PHE A 113 -10.72 15.33 -2.06
C PHE A 113 -11.43 14.99 -3.37
N GLN A 114 -12.29 13.97 -3.37
CA GLN A 114 -13.17 13.66 -4.50
C GLN A 114 -14.47 13.02 -4.00
N ASP A 115 -15.61 13.61 -4.35
CA ASP A 115 -16.96 13.14 -3.97
C ASP A 115 -17.09 12.85 -2.47
N SER A 116 -17.03 11.56 -2.07
CA SER A 116 -17.09 11.10 -0.68
C SER A 116 -15.84 10.31 -0.24
N LEU A 117 -14.75 10.43 -1.00
CA LEU A 117 -13.44 9.87 -0.70
C LEU A 117 -12.65 10.76 0.24
N LEU A 118 -12.22 10.20 1.36
CA LEU A 118 -11.44 10.90 2.38
C LEU A 118 -10.43 9.96 3.05
N ARG A 119 -9.41 10.56 3.68
CA ARG A 119 -8.44 9.83 4.49
C ARG A 119 -9.06 9.40 5.83
N GLY A 120 -8.63 8.26 6.37
CA GLY A 120 -9.09 7.78 7.68
C GLY A 120 -8.88 8.79 8.81
N ALA A 121 -7.81 9.58 8.79
CA ALA A 121 -7.56 10.65 9.76
C ALA A 121 -8.62 11.75 9.72
N ASP A 122 -9.07 12.14 8.51
CA ASP A 122 -10.12 13.14 8.34
C ASP A 122 -11.47 12.55 8.77
N LEU A 123 -11.71 11.27 8.46
CA LEU A 123 -12.89 10.53 8.93
C LEU A 123 -12.94 10.50 10.47
N ALA A 124 -11.81 10.26 11.15
CA ALA A 124 -11.71 10.26 12.61
C ALA A 124 -12.25 11.57 13.22
N VAL A 125 -11.84 12.70 12.64
CA VAL A 125 -12.25 14.04 13.09
C VAL A 125 -13.75 14.26 12.85
N LEU A 126 -14.27 13.81 11.70
CA LEU A 126 -15.69 13.96 11.38
C LEU A 126 -16.57 13.13 12.32
N VAL A 127 -16.25 11.86 12.53
CA VAL A 127 -17.11 10.98 13.34
C VAL A 127 -17.12 11.41 14.80
N ASP A 128 -15.98 11.84 15.34
CA ASP A 128 -15.89 12.42 16.69
C ASP A 128 -16.73 13.70 16.81
N ARG A 129 -16.56 14.64 15.87
CA ARG A 129 -17.29 15.92 15.85
C ARG A 129 -18.81 15.73 15.82
N HIS A 130 -19.28 14.76 15.05
CA HIS A 130 -20.71 14.50 14.85
C HIS A 130 -21.28 13.44 15.80
N GLY A 131 -20.45 12.86 16.67
CA GLY A 131 -20.86 11.80 17.61
C GLY A 131 -21.35 10.53 16.91
N ILE A 132 -20.76 10.21 15.75
CA ILE A 132 -21.08 9.02 14.96
C ILE A 132 -20.20 7.86 15.42
N ASP A 133 -20.83 6.73 15.73
CA ASP A 133 -20.13 5.47 15.97
C ASP A 133 -20.29 4.58 14.74
N LEU A 134 -19.22 4.44 13.95
CA LEU A 134 -19.22 3.61 12.75
C LEU A 134 -19.34 2.11 13.04
N THR A 135 -19.18 1.69 14.31
CA THR A 135 -19.40 0.29 14.74
C THR A 135 -20.88 -0.03 15.00
N ASP A 136 -21.75 1.00 15.06
CA ASP A 136 -23.19 0.78 15.15
C ASP A 136 -23.68 0.09 13.86
N PRO A 137 -24.46 -1.00 13.95
CA PRO A 137 -25.02 -1.70 12.79
C PRO A 137 -25.77 -0.81 11.80
N ALA A 138 -26.26 0.36 12.22
CA ALA A 138 -26.87 1.34 11.33
C ALA A 138 -25.88 1.93 10.30
N TRP A 139 -24.57 1.85 10.56
CA TRP A 139 -23.50 2.37 9.70
C TRP A 139 -22.74 1.29 8.92
N ALA A 140 -23.02 0.00 9.16
CA ALA A 140 -22.24 -1.11 8.60
C ALA A 140 -22.14 -1.10 7.06
N ASP A 141 -23.17 -0.60 6.38
CA ASP A 141 -23.24 -0.53 4.91
C ASP A 141 -23.04 0.90 4.38
N HIS A 142 -22.50 1.82 5.18
CA HIS A 142 -22.31 3.23 4.80
C HIS A 142 -20.85 3.64 4.63
N TRP A 143 -19.93 2.71 4.82
CA TRP A 143 -18.51 2.94 4.64
C TRP A 143 -17.81 1.68 4.14
N TYR A 144 -16.68 1.87 3.47
CA TYR A 144 -15.69 0.83 3.21
C TYR A 144 -14.34 1.49 2.90
N VAL A 145 -13.25 0.73 2.98
CA VAL A 145 -11.92 1.19 2.57
C VAL A 145 -11.74 0.93 1.09
N THR A 146 -11.72 1.99 0.28
CA THR A 146 -11.57 1.92 -1.18
C THR A 146 -10.13 1.64 -1.58
N TYR A 147 -9.16 2.28 -0.90
CA TYR A 147 -7.73 2.04 -1.14
C TYR A 147 -7.05 1.72 0.18
N THR A 148 -6.71 0.43 0.37
CA THR A 148 -6.05 -0.05 1.59
C THR A 148 -4.56 0.26 1.50
N ARG A 149 -4.05 1.10 2.41
CA ARG A 149 -2.64 1.53 2.37
C ARG A 149 -1.81 0.70 3.34
N LEU A 150 -0.74 0.07 2.83
CA LEU A 150 0.24 -0.60 3.68
C LEU A 150 1.08 0.42 4.47
N THR A 151 1.51 0.01 5.67
CA THR A 151 2.36 0.84 6.53
C THR A 151 3.72 1.06 5.86
N THR A 152 4.07 2.33 5.64
CA THR A 152 5.34 2.76 5.05
C THR A 152 5.86 4.01 5.76
N ASP A 153 7.16 4.31 5.65
CA ASP A 153 7.77 5.55 6.13
C ASP A 153 7.52 6.76 5.20
N GLY A 154 6.86 6.52 4.06
CA GLY A 154 6.54 7.53 3.05
C GLY A 154 7.61 7.74 1.98
N THR A 155 8.76 7.08 2.07
CA THR A 155 9.82 7.14 1.05
C THR A 155 9.59 6.12 -0.05
N LEU A 156 10.10 6.40 -1.26
CA LEU A 156 10.04 5.44 -2.37
C LEU A 156 10.77 4.13 -2.04
N PHE A 157 11.93 4.21 -1.37
CA PHE A 157 12.69 3.02 -0.98
C PHE A 157 11.85 2.09 -0.11
N ASP A 158 11.17 2.65 0.90
CA ASP A 158 10.36 1.85 1.80
C ASP A 158 9.07 1.35 1.14
N ALA A 159 8.47 2.15 0.26
CA ALA A 159 7.32 1.72 -0.54
C ALA A 159 7.67 0.53 -1.44
N MET A 160 8.78 0.58 -2.17
CA MET A 160 9.26 -0.56 -2.98
C MET A 160 9.54 -1.79 -2.12
N ARG A 161 10.20 -1.59 -0.97
CA ARG A 161 10.49 -2.66 -0.01
C ARG A 161 9.20 -3.34 0.49
N VAL A 162 8.19 -2.56 0.88
CA VAL A 162 6.91 -3.09 1.38
C VAL A 162 6.08 -3.73 0.27
N ALA A 163 6.04 -3.15 -0.92
CA ALA A 163 5.34 -3.72 -2.08
C ALA A 163 5.91 -5.09 -2.48
N LEU A 164 7.21 -5.30 -2.31
CA LEU A 164 7.86 -6.58 -2.61
C LEU A 164 7.91 -7.53 -1.40
N ALA A 165 7.20 -7.23 -0.31
CA ALA A 165 7.21 -8.01 0.93
C ALA A 165 8.62 -8.26 1.52
N ILE A 166 9.54 -7.31 1.35
CA ILE A 166 10.91 -7.39 1.86
C ILE A 166 10.97 -6.72 3.25
N GLY A 167 11.60 -7.37 4.22
CA GLY A 167 11.88 -6.84 5.55
C GLY A 167 13.21 -6.09 5.65
N ASP A 168 13.72 -5.94 6.87
CA ASP A 168 14.98 -5.22 7.13
C ASP A 168 16.24 -6.01 6.79
N GLY A 169 16.11 -7.31 6.46
CA GLY A 169 17.22 -8.22 6.22
C GLY A 169 16.86 -9.37 5.27
N PRO A 170 17.87 -10.09 4.75
CA PRO A 170 17.67 -11.16 3.77
C PRO A 170 16.85 -12.35 4.29
N GLU A 171 16.68 -12.49 5.61
CA GLU A 171 15.85 -13.52 6.23
C GLU A 171 14.35 -13.35 5.97
N SER A 172 13.91 -12.19 5.47
CA SER A 172 12.52 -11.93 5.11
C SER A 172 12.15 -12.38 3.70
N LEU A 173 13.15 -12.78 2.89
CA LEU A 173 12.90 -13.13 1.50
C LEU A 173 12.05 -14.39 1.43
N LEU A 174 11.03 -14.37 0.57
CA LEU A 174 10.19 -15.53 0.28
C LEU A 174 11.05 -16.67 -0.31
N ASP A 175 10.81 -17.89 0.15
CA ASP A 175 11.46 -19.11 -0.37
C ASP A 175 10.67 -19.66 -1.56
N VAL A 176 10.73 -18.93 -2.67
CA VAL A 176 9.92 -19.16 -3.87
C VAL A 176 10.78 -19.70 -5.01
N ASP A 177 10.21 -20.66 -5.75
CA ASP A 177 10.79 -21.23 -6.98
C ASP A 177 9.86 -20.88 -8.14
N ALA A 178 10.06 -19.68 -8.69
CA ALA A 178 9.28 -19.15 -9.81
C ALA A 178 10.23 -18.67 -10.92
N GLU A 179 9.90 -19.01 -12.16
CA GLU A 179 10.66 -18.56 -13.34
C GLU A 179 10.11 -17.20 -13.81
N PRO A 180 10.91 -16.11 -13.75
CA PRO A 180 10.48 -14.83 -14.27
C PRO A 180 10.36 -14.84 -15.80
N GLU A 181 9.56 -13.92 -16.35
CA GLU A 181 9.49 -13.65 -17.78
C GLU A 181 10.89 -13.32 -18.33
N GLU A 182 11.17 -13.78 -19.57
CA GLU A 182 12.50 -13.75 -20.17
C GLU A 182 13.15 -12.34 -20.14
N GLU A 183 12.38 -11.30 -20.44
CA GLU A 183 12.88 -9.91 -20.43
C GLU A 183 13.31 -9.47 -19.02
N MET A 184 12.53 -9.80 -17.99
CA MET A 184 12.87 -9.47 -16.61
C MET A 184 13.98 -10.38 -16.07
N ALA A 185 14.04 -11.63 -16.50
CA ALA A 185 15.11 -12.56 -16.12
C ALA A 185 16.49 -12.02 -16.49
N GLU A 186 16.64 -11.49 -17.72
CA GLU A 186 17.88 -10.85 -18.18
C GLU A 186 18.27 -9.64 -17.31
N GLN A 187 17.30 -8.80 -16.95
CA GLN A 187 17.56 -7.62 -16.12
C GLN A 187 17.96 -7.99 -14.68
N LEU A 188 17.33 -9.01 -14.12
CA LEU A 188 17.60 -9.50 -12.77
C LEU A 188 18.99 -10.16 -12.64
N GLU A 189 19.68 -10.51 -13.74
CA GLU A 189 21.08 -10.96 -13.70
C GLU A 189 22.01 -9.92 -13.03
N ALA A 190 21.66 -8.63 -13.10
CA ALA A 190 22.41 -7.56 -12.45
C ALA A 190 22.34 -7.59 -10.91
N VAL A 191 21.33 -8.24 -10.33
CA VAL A 191 21.16 -8.36 -8.88
C VAL A 191 22.12 -9.42 -8.36
N GLU A 192 23.20 -9.04 -7.68
CA GLU A 192 24.27 -9.97 -7.28
C GLU A 192 23.81 -11.06 -6.28
N HIS A 193 22.91 -10.71 -5.37
CA HIS A 193 22.48 -11.61 -4.30
C HIS A 193 21.45 -12.62 -4.81
N GLU A 194 21.86 -13.90 -4.89
CA GLU A 194 21.04 -15.00 -5.45
C GLU A 194 19.65 -15.12 -4.82
N GLY A 195 19.54 -15.09 -3.49
CA GLY A 195 18.23 -15.16 -2.81
C GLY A 195 17.32 -13.97 -3.11
N LEU A 196 17.87 -12.75 -3.23
CA LEU A 196 17.10 -11.56 -3.59
C LEU A 196 16.67 -11.66 -5.06
N ARG A 197 17.56 -12.14 -5.94
CA ARG A 197 17.21 -12.37 -7.35
C ARG A 197 16.05 -13.35 -7.50
N ALA A 198 16.11 -14.49 -6.80
CA ALA A 198 15.04 -15.49 -6.81
C ALA A 198 13.71 -14.90 -6.28
N HIS A 199 13.78 -14.21 -5.14
CA HIS A 199 12.62 -13.52 -4.57
C HIS A 199 12.00 -12.50 -5.53
N LEU A 200 12.81 -11.69 -6.21
CA LEU A 200 12.31 -10.73 -7.21
C LEU A 200 11.79 -11.40 -8.47
N GLY A 201 12.27 -12.59 -8.82
CA GLY A 201 11.77 -13.38 -9.94
C GLY A 201 10.28 -13.73 -9.78
N PHE A 202 9.84 -14.01 -8.55
CA PHE A 202 8.43 -14.21 -8.24
C PHE A 202 7.56 -12.97 -8.54
N PHE A 203 8.12 -11.77 -8.49
CA PHE A 203 7.42 -10.52 -8.82
C PHE A 203 7.52 -10.13 -10.31
N CYS A 204 8.00 -11.05 -11.15
CA CYS A 204 8.22 -10.83 -12.57
C CYS A 204 7.73 -12.02 -13.41
N THR A 205 6.65 -12.69 -13.01
CA THR A 205 6.11 -13.89 -13.70
C THR A 205 4.93 -13.54 -14.61
N GLU A 206 4.37 -14.53 -15.31
CA GLU A 206 3.10 -14.39 -16.07
C GLU A 206 1.84 -14.40 -15.16
N GLY A 207 2.00 -14.48 -13.83
CA GLY A 207 0.91 -14.34 -12.85
C GLY A 207 0.30 -15.64 -12.30
N ASP A 208 0.54 -16.79 -12.94
CA ASP A 208 0.03 -18.09 -12.45
C ASP A 208 0.86 -18.65 -11.28
N GLU A 209 2.13 -18.29 -11.20
CA GLU A 209 3.12 -18.77 -10.21
C GLU A 209 3.68 -17.63 -9.35
N GLY A 210 3.19 -16.40 -9.54
CA GLY A 210 3.63 -15.21 -8.82
C GLY A 210 2.91 -13.95 -9.26
N MET A 211 3.62 -12.81 -9.28
CA MET A 211 3.07 -11.52 -9.69
C MET A 211 3.62 -11.09 -11.05
N ILE A 212 2.76 -10.47 -11.85
CA ILE A 212 3.11 -9.80 -13.10
C ILE A 212 3.57 -8.38 -12.77
N PHE A 213 4.76 -7.98 -13.23
CA PHE A 213 5.19 -6.59 -13.15
C PHE A 213 4.64 -5.79 -14.34
N LEU A 214 3.83 -4.77 -14.04
CA LEU A 214 3.12 -3.97 -15.05
C LEU A 214 3.69 -2.54 -15.19
N GLY A 215 4.83 -2.25 -14.58
CA GLY A 215 5.43 -0.92 -14.64
C GLY A 215 4.53 0.13 -13.99
N ASP A 216 4.24 1.24 -14.68
CA ASP A 216 3.35 2.30 -14.21
C ASP A 216 1.89 2.14 -14.65
N GLU A 217 1.55 1.01 -15.29
CA GLU A 217 0.19 0.73 -15.74
C GLU A 217 -0.68 0.29 -14.56
N TRP A 218 -1.58 1.17 -14.10
CA TRP A 218 -2.48 0.88 -12.97
C TRP A 218 -3.95 1.16 -13.34
N ALA A 219 -4.71 0.08 -13.56
CA ALA A 219 -6.10 0.19 -14.00
C ALA A 219 -7.06 0.64 -12.88
N GLY A 220 -6.85 0.18 -11.63
CA GLY A 220 -7.70 0.48 -10.47
C GLY A 220 -7.57 1.91 -9.92
N GLY A 221 -6.46 2.60 -10.20
CA GLY A 221 -6.13 3.88 -9.60
C GLY A 221 -6.60 5.13 -10.31
N LYS A 222 -7.53 5.02 -11.26
CA LYS A 222 -7.95 6.17 -12.08
C LYS A 222 -8.31 7.41 -11.25
N PHE A 223 -9.01 7.24 -10.13
CA PHE A 223 -9.37 8.35 -9.26
C PHE A 223 -8.16 9.05 -8.66
N LEU A 224 -7.17 8.29 -8.20
CA LEU A 224 -5.95 8.86 -7.63
C LEU A 224 -5.10 9.56 -8.70
N VAL A 225 -5.07 9.02 -9.92
CA VAL A 225 -4.43 9.69 -11.06
C VAL A 225 -5.13 11.00 -11.42
N ASP A 226 -6.46 11.03 -11.43
CA ASP A 226 -7.23 12.25 -11.68
C ASP A 226 -6.98 13.33 -10.60
N GLU A 227 -6.68 12.90 -9.36
CA GLU A 227 -6.25 13.75 -8.24
C GLU A 227 -4.75 14.09 -8.24
N GLY A 228 -4.03 13.78 -9.33
CA GLY A 228 -2.63 14.15 -9.54
C GLY A 228 -1.60 13.23 -8.89
N CYS A 229 -2.01 12.07 -8.36
CA CYS A 229 -1.08 11.02 -7.98
C CYS A 229 -0.46 10.39 -9.24
N ALA A 230 0.70 9.75 -9.08
CA ALA A 230 1.39 9.05 -10.16
C ALA A 230 1.75 7.63 -9.73
N PRO A 231 1.26 6.57 -10.40
CA PRO A 231 1.80 5.23 -10.21
C PRO A 231 3.28 5.22 -10.59
N ILE A 232 4.06 4.46 -9.83
CA ILE A 232 5.51 4.31 -10.00
C ILE A 232 5.84 2.88 -10.39
N ALA A 233 5.18 1.91 -9.75
CA ALA A 233 5.34 0.49 -10.01
C ALA A 233 4.04 -0.22 -9.61
N HIS A 234 3.61 -1.20 -10.40
CA HIS A 234 2.38 -1.97 -10.19
C HIS A 234 2.63 -3.45 -10.44
N TRP A 235 2.03 -4.28 -9.60
CA TRP A 235 2.06 -5.73 -9.70
C TRP A 235 0.65 -6.29 -9.54
N GLU A 236 0.35 -7.33 -10.32
CA GLU A 236 -0.94 -8.03 -10.30
C GLU A 236 -0.70 -9.56 -10.31
N GLU A 237 -1.42 -10.27 -9.45
CA GLU A 237 -1.53 -11.74 -9.53
C GLU A 237 -2.46 -12.15 -10.67
N GLY A 238 -2.22 -13.27 -11.36
CA GLY A 238 -2.89 -13.61 -12.62
C GLY A 238 -4.43 -13.76 -12.56
N GLN A 239 -5.01 -13.85 -11.36
CA GLN A 239 -6.46 -13.89 -11.13
C GLN A 239 -7.01 -12.60 -10.50
N SER A 240 -6.20 -11.54 -10.48
CA SER A 240 -6.48 -10.24 -9.86
C SER A 240 -6.91 -10.35 -8.40
N GLN A 241 -6.43 -11.38 -7.67
CA GLN A 241 -6.75 -11.55 -6.26
C GLN A 241 -5.97 -10.55 -5.41
N VAL A 242 -4.71 -10.33 -5.78
CA VAL A 242 -3.79 -9.41 -5.11
C VAL A 242 -3.20 -8.47 -6.15
N GLU A 243 -3.31 -7.18 -5.86
CA GLU A 243 -2.66 -6.12 -6.63
C GLU A 243 -1.87 -5.22 -5.67
N LEU A 244 -0.66 -4.83 -6.07
CA LEU A 244 0.22 -3.98 -5.27
C LEU A 244 0.68 -2.80 -6.11
N THR A 245 0.43 -1.59 -5.64
CA THR A 245 0.78 -0.37 -6.40
C THR A 245 1.58 0.59 -5.55
N VAL A 246 2.79 0.90 -5.98
CA VAL A 246 3.59 2.01 -5.45
C VAL A 246 3.17 3.29 -6.16
N VAL A 247 2.76 4.29 -5.38
CA VAL A 247 2.21 5.55 -5.89
C VAL A 247 2.91 6.74 -5.26
N ARG A 248 3.32 7.71 -6.07
CA ARG A 248 3.65 9.05 -5.59
C ARG A 248 2.36 9.84 -5.41
N LEU A 249 2.07 10.23 -4.17
CA LEU A 249 0.85 10.93 -3.82
C LEU A 249 0.91 12.42 -4.20
N SER A 250 -0.22 12.99 -4.57
CA SER A 250 -0.41 14.44 -4.65
C SER A 250 -0.54 15.04 -3.25
N GLU A 251 -0.39 16.36 -3.12
CA GLU A 251 -0.53 17.04 -1.82
C GLU A 251 -1.94 16.87 -1.21
N SER A 252 -3.00 16.83 -2.04
CA SER A 252 -4.39 16.66 -1.58
C SER A 252 -4.61 15.26 -0.98
N VAL A 253 -4.09 14.23 -1.65
CA VAL A 253 -4.25 12.84 -1.22
C VAL A 253 -3.28 12.48 -0.09
N ALA A 254 -2.05 12.99 -0.10
CA ALA A 254 -1.08 12.76 0.99
C ALA A 254 -1.57 13.37 2.31
N GLY A 255 -2.25 14.51 2.23
CA GLY A 255 -2.68 15.26 3.40
C GLY A 255 -1.54 16.02 4.08
N PRO A 256 -1.81 16.66 5.23
CA PRO A 256 -0.79 17.38 5.97
C PRO A 256 0.26 16.41 6.49
N ARG A 257 1.54 16.72 6.27
CA ARG A 257 2.64 15.96 6.88
C ARG A 257 2.55 16.07 8.41
N PRO A 258 2.75 14.96 9.15
CA PRO A 258 2.95 15.05 10.59
C PRO A 258 4.08 16.03 10.84
N VAL A 259 3.80 17.08 11.61
CA VAL A 259 4.87 17.96 12.09
C VAL A 259 5.75 17.08 12.96
N ALA A 260 6.98 16.80 12.54
CA ALA A 260 7.93 16.08 13.36
C ALA A 260 7.98 16.79 14.72
N GLU A 261 7.56 16.11 15.78
CA GLU A 261 7.76 16.64 17.12
C GLU A 261 9.27 16.84 17.27
N VAL A 262 9.66 18.11 17.41
CA VAL A 262 11.05 18.47 17.69
C VAL A 262 11.34 17.99 19.11
N GLY A 263 11.82 16.75 19.21
CA GLY A 263 12.38 16.15 20.42
C GLY A 263 13.74 16.74 20.77
#